data_AF-A0A9Q9W6N6-F1
#
_entry.id   AF-A0A9Q9W6N6-F1
#
_cell.length_a   1.000
_cell.length_b   1.000
_cell.length_c   1.000
_cell.angle_alpha   90.00
_cell.angle_beta   90.00
_cell.angle_gamma   90.00
#
_symmetry.space_group_name_H-M   'P 1'
#
loop_
_entity.id
_entity.type
_entity.pdbx_description
1 polymer ?
#
loop_
_entity_poly.entity_id
_entity_poly.type
_entity_poly.pdbx_seq_one_letter_code
_entity_poly.pdbx_strand_id
1 'polypeptide(L)'
;LRSGGVLWDTKRVTFDPVVQETQFDTVNGDAAEISRKPVTLKEAADIVVRCLDPFYKKGKFATKDLFKSFARFLSHLLTEGKTANRGQVKMEAKSLIKGFFSRIQRCESETDWRHLKVEER
;
A
#
# COMPACT_ATOMS: atom_id res chain seq x y z
N LEU A 1 43.01 22.14 -34.62
CA LEU A 1 43.49 22.99 -33.50
C LEU A 1 42.26 23.69 -32.92
N ARG A 2 41.80 23.40 -31.68
CA ARG A 2 42.15 24.13 -30.43
C ARG A 2 42.11 25.65 -30.64
N SER A 3 41.38 26.50 -29.92
CA SER A 3 40.60 26.44 -28.68
C SER A 3 39.84 27.78 -28.53
N GLY A 4 38.88 27.89 -27.60
CA GLY A 4 38.78 29.10 -26.77
C GLY A 4 37.39 29.59 -26.34
N GLY A 5 37.20 29.70 -25.02
CA GLY A 5 36.27 30.61 -24.33
C GLY A 5 35.18 29.90 -23.51
N VAL A 6 34.83 30.28 -22.27
CA VAL A 6 35.28 31.28 -21.30
C VAL A 6 34.82 30.73 -19.94
N LEU A 7 35.70 30.68 -18.93
CA LEU A 7 35.35 30.33 -17.55
C LEU A 7 35.02 31.63 -16.81
N TRP A 8 33.77 31.81 -16.40
CA TRP A 8 33.37 32.89 -15.52
C TRP A 8 33.20 32.36 -14.09
N ASP A 9 33.97 32.98 -13.21
CA ASP A 9 33.90 32.93 -11.76
C ASP A 9 32.71 33.77 -11.28
N THR A 10 31.91 33.27 -10.34
CA THR A 10 31.38 34.09 -9.22
C THR A 10 30.66 33.24 -8.15
N LYS A 11 31.24 33.27 -6.95
CA LYS A 11 30.60 33.56 -5.64
C LYS A 11 29.40 32.73 -5.13
N ARG A 12 29.72 31.90 -4.12
CA ARG A 12 29.00 31.47 -2.89
C ARG A 12 27.64 32.14 -2.60
N VAL A 13 26.61 31.32 -2.31
CA VAL A 13 25.78 31.30 -1.07
C VAL A 13 25.02 29.96 -1.09
N THR A 14 25.43 28.98 -0.28
CA THR A 14 24.60 27.80 -0.03
C THR A 14 23.53 28.19 0.98
N PHE A 15 22.39 28.64 0.46
CA PHE A 15 21.13 28.66 1.19
C PHE A 15 20.22 27.68 0.44
N ASP A 16 20.11 26.45 0.96
CA ASP A 16 19.08 25.51 0.53
C ASP A 16 17.97 25.52 1.60
N PRO A 17 16.93 26.38 1.47
CA PRO A 17 15.69 26.19 2.18
C PRO A 17 14.78 25.31 1.31
N VAL A 18 14.89 23.99 1.46
CA VAL A 18 13.84 23.07 1.02
C VAL A 18 13.20 22.52 2.30
N VAL A 19 12.18 23.20 2.82
CA VAL A 19 10.77 22.90 2.53
C VAL A 19 10.60 21.39 2.31
N GLN A 20 10.48 20.63 3.40
CA GLN A 20 9.91 19.29 3.34
C GLN A 20 8.39 19.44 3.21
N GLU A 21 7.98 19.74 1.98
CA GLU A 21 6.59 19.64 1.58
C GLU A 21 6.22 18.17 1.53
N THR A 22 5.22 17.82 2.33
CA THR A 22 4.50 16.56 2.33
C THR A 22 4.04 16.23 0.91
N GLN A 23 4.77 15.36 0.19
CA GLN A 23 4.38 14.89 -1.13
C GLN A 23 4.34 13.36 -1.14
N PHE A 24 3.12 12.87 -0.91
CA PHE A 24 2.60 11.65 -1.49
C PHE A 24 2.80 11.71 -3.00
N ASP A 25 3.70 10.90 -3.57
CA ASP A 25 3.47 10.19 -4.83
C ASP A 25 4.59 9.17 -5.13
N THR A 26 4.20 7.91 -5.17
CA THR A 26 4.50 6.91 -6.20
C THR A 26 5.71 7.16 -7.12
N VAL A 27 6.77 6.33 -7.01
CA VAL A 27 7.29 5.46 -8.10
C VAL A 27 8.67 4.82 -7.79
N ASN A 28 8.73 3.49 -7.92
CA ASN A 28 9.89 2.62 -8.24
C ASN A 28 11.16 2.59 -7.38
N GLY A 29 11.22 1.56 -6.54
CA GLY A 29 12.35 0.62 -6.36
C GLY A 29 11.72 -0.64 -5.72
N ASP A 30 11.68 -1.84 -6.27
CA ASP A 30 12.60 -2.52 -7.17
C ASP A 30 11.82 -3.51 -8.05
N ALA A 31 11.85 -3.32 -9.37
CA ALA A 31 11.36 -4.28 -10.34
C ALA A 31 12.49 -5.24 -10.78
N ALA A 32 13.20 -5.85 -9.82
CA ALA A 32 14.21 -6.89 -10.11
C ALA A 32 14.67 -7.67 -8.88
N GLU A 33 13.78 -8.10 -7.99
CA GLU A 33 14.10 -9.27 -7.17
C GLU A 33 12.86 -10.15 -7.07
N ILE A 34 12.71 -11.06 -8.05
CA ILE A 34 11.96 -12.30 -7.87
C ILE A 34 12.77 -13.16 -6.88
N SER A 35 12.92 -12.63 -5.66
CA SER A 35 13.45 -13.39 -4.56
C SER A 35 12.30 -14.23 -4.07
N ARG A 36 12.50 -15.55 -4.03
CA ARG A 36 11.61 -16.54 -3.42
C ARG A 36 11.55 -16.35 -1.89
N LYS A 37 11.44 -15.10 -1.43
CA LYS A 37 11.35 -14.70 -0.04
C LYS A 37 9.88 -14.82 0.40
N PRO A 38 9.62 -15.27 1.63
CA PRO A 38 8.28 -15.29 2.18
C PRO A 38 7.65 -13.89 2.07
N VAL A 39 6.36 -13.84 1.74
CA VAL A 39 5.66 -12.55 1.57
C VAL A 39 5.76 -11.77 2.87
N THR A 40 6.36 -10.59 2.78
CA THR A 40 6.47 -9.69 3.93
C THR A 40 5.15 -8.97 4.16
N LEU A 41 4.90 -8.53 5.39
CA LEU A 41 3.70 -7.76 5.75
C LEU A 41 3.49 -6.54 4.85
N LYS A 42 4.59 -5.84 4.47
CA LYS A 42 4.55 -4.70 3.55
C LYS A 42 3.96 -5.10 2.19
N GLU A 43 4.39 -6.23 1.67
CA GLU A 43 3.97 -6.69 0.35
C GLU A 43 2.54 -7.23 0.37
N ALA A 44 2.13 -7.87 1.46
CA ALA A 44 0.72 -8.22 1.68
C ALA A 44 -0.17 -6.97 1.73
N ALA A 45 0.27 -5.92 2.44
CA ALA A 45 -0.46 -4.65 2.52
C ALA A 45 -0.62 -3.99 1.16
N ASP A 46 0.44 -3.95 0.35
CA ASP A 46 0.37 -3.37 -0.99
C ASP A 46 -0.62 -4.13 -1.89
N ILE A 47 -0.63 -5.47 -1.83
CA ILE A 47 -1.59 -6.31 -2.56
C ILE A 47 -3.03 -6.03 -2.10
N VAL A 48 -3.24 -5.97 -0.78
CA VAL A 48 -4.55 -5.69 -0.18
C VAL A 48 -5.05 -4.31 -0.61
N VAL A 49 -4.21 -3.28 -0.52
CA VAL A 49 -4.54 -1.90 -0.94
C VAL A 49 -4.98 -1.87 -2.40
N ARG A 50 -4.23 -2.53 -3.29
CA ARG A 50 -4.62 -2.64 -4.71
C ARG A 50 -5.96 -3.36 -4.91
N CYS A 51 -6.28 -4.34 -4.07
CA CYS A 51 -7.57 -5.04 -4.13
C CYS A 51 -8.71 -4.18 -3.57
N LEU A 52 -8.44 -3.33 -2.57
CA LEU A 52 -9.42 -2.45 -1.94
C LEU A 52 -9.67 -1.15 -2.73
N ASP A 53 -8.70 -0.66 -3.49
CA ASP A 53 -8.78 0.59 -4.26
C ASP A 53 -10.06 0.75 -5.11
N PRO A 54 -10.52 -0.25 -5.89
CA PRO A 54 -11.78 -0.13 -6.62
C PRO A 54 -13.02 -0.07 -5.72
N PHE A 55 -12.98 -0.62 -4.50
CA PHE A 55 -14.09 -0.54 -3.54
C PHE A 55 -14.08 0.83 -2.85
N TYR A 56 -12.90 1.34 -2.52
CA TYR A 56 -12.74 2.70 -1.98
C TYR A 56 -13.26 3.77 -2.94
N LYS A 57 -12.89 3.68 -4.23
CA LYS A 57 -13.40 4.58 -5.28
C LYS A 57 -14.91 4.49 -5.48
N LYS A 58 -15.51 3.33 -5.20
CA LYS A 58 -16.97 3.14 -5.21
C LYS A 58 -17.67 3.65 -3.95
N GLY A 59 -16.96 4.27 -3.02
CA GLY A 59 -17.53 4.77 -1.77
C GLY A 59 -17.92 3.68 -0.78
N LYS A 60 -17.28 2.51 -0.85
CA LYS A 60 -17.55 1.38 0.06
C LYS A 60 -17.01 1.59 1.48
N PHE A 61 -16.18 2.61 1.70
CA PHE A 61 -15.67 3.00 3.02
C PHE A 61 -16.20 4.37 3.40
N ALA A 62 -16.59 4.54 4.67
CA ALA A 62 -17.06 5.83 5.16
C ALA A 62 -15.95 6.87 5.27
N THR A 63 -14.75 6.44 5.65
CA THR A 63 -13.60 7.31 5.85
C THR A 63 -12.33 6.71 5.25
N LYS A 64 -11.34 7.57 5.00
CA LYS A 64 -9.98 7.13 4.63
C LYS A 64 -9.32 6.29 5.71
N ASP A 65 -9.67 6.54 6.96
CA ASP A 65 -9.09 5.82 8.11
C ASP A 65 -9.56 4.37 8.13
N LEU A 66 -10.86 4.12 7.88
CA LEU A 66 -11.40 2.77 7.77
C LEU A 66 -10.74 1.96 6.67
N PHE A 67 -10.43 2.58 5.52
CA PHE A 67 -9.67 1.92 4.47
C PHE A 67 -8.29 1.46 4.95
N LYS A 68 -7.57 2.33 5.67
CA LYS A 68 -6.23 2.03 6.20
C LYS A 68 -6.29 0.96 7.29
N SER A 69 -7.23 1.07 8.24
CA SER A 69 -7.43 0.07 9.30
C SER A 69 -7.80 -1.29 8.72
N PHE A 70 -8.69 -1.34 7.72
CA PHE A 70 -9.06 -2.60 7.08
C PHE A 70 -7.91 -3.21 6.27
N ALA A 71 -7.13 -2.39 5.55
CA ALA A 71 -5.94 -2.85 4.86
C ALA A 71 -4.93 -3.45 5.85
N ARG A 72 -4.69 -2.77 6.98
CA ARG A 72 -3.82 -3.26 8.06
C ARG A 72 -4.33 -4.58 8.65
N PHE A 73 -5.63 -4.67 8.92
CA PHE A 73 -6.27 -5.86 9.46
C PHE A 73 -6.09 -7.06 8.53
N LEU A 74 -6.43 -6.92 7.24
CA LEU A 74 -6.26 -7.98 6.25
C LEU A 74 -4.79 -8.36 6.07
N SER A 75 -3.86 -7.40 6.10
CA SER A 75 -2.44 -7.69 5.99
C SER A 75 -1.94 -8.56 7.15
N HIS A 76 -2.36 -8.26 8.38
CA HIS A 76 -2.06 -9.12 9.53
C HIS A 76 -2.71 -10.49 9.40
N LEU A 77 -4.01 -10.56 9.06
CA LEU A 77 -4.72 -11.83 8.90
C LEU A 77 -4.02 -12.76 7.89
N LEU A 78 -3.64 -12.21 6.73
CA LEU A 78 -2.99 -12.95 5.64
C LEU A 78 -1.52 -13.30 5.90
N THR A 79 -0.88 -12.69 6.90
CA THR A 79 0.51 -12.96 7.28
C THR A 79 0.66 -13.73 8.59
N GLU A 80 -0.38 -13.75 9.44
CA GLU A 80 -0.46 -14.58 10.66
C GLU A 80 -0.56 -16.08 10.30
N GLY A 81 -1.11 -16.44 9.13
CA GLY A 81 -1.12 -17.80 8.58
C GLY A 81 0.16 -18.13 7.81
N LYS A 82 0.82 -19.24 8.18
CA LYS A 82 2.10 -19.74 7.65
C LYS A 82 2.34 -19.47 6.15
N THR A 83 3.51 -18.90 5.84
CA THR A 83 4.13 -18.77 4.49
C THR A 83 3.13 -18.62 3.34
N ALA A 84 2.28 -17.59 3.40
CA ALA A 84 1.44 -17.24 2.28
C ALA A 84 2.31 -16.75 1.12
N ASN A 85 2.15 -17.36 -0.06
CA ASN A 85 2.78 -16.86 -1.27
C ASN A 85 1.95 -15.68 -1.84
N ARG A 86 2.55 -14.87 -2.72
CA ARG A 86 1.92 -13.65 -3.26
C ARG A 86 0.56 -13.93 -3.91
N GLY A 87 0.44 -15.09 -4.55
CA GLY A 87 -0.79 -15.56 -5.19
C GLY A 87 -1.90 -15.84 -4.18
N GLN A 88 -1.59 -16.58 -3.11
CA GLN A 88 -2.53 -16.87 -2.02
C GLN A 88 -3.00 -15.61 -1.33
N VAL A 89 -2.08 -14.72 -0.92
CA VAL A 89 -2.46 -13.44 -0.28
C VAL A 89 -3.44 -12.65 -1.14
N LYS A 90 -3.20 -12.58 -2.47
CA LYS A 90 -4.11 -11.89 -3.40
C LYS A 90 -5.47 -12.60 -3.52
N MET A 91 -5.48 -13.92 -3.58
CA MET A 91 -6.70 -14.71 -3.72
C MET A 91 -7.57 -14.59 -2.47
N GLU A 92 -6.97 -14.81 -1.29
CA GLU A 92 -7.62 -14.70 0.01
C GLU A 92 -8.11 -13.28 0.27
N ALA A 93 -7.27 -12.26 0.04
CA ALA A 93 -7.70 -10.86 0.16
C ALA A 93 -8.94 -10.58 -0.70
N LYS A 94 -8.94 -11.00 -1.97
CA LYS A 94 -10.10 -10.81 -2.85
C LYS A 94 -11.33 -11.55 -2.36
N SER A 95 -11.16 -12.77 -1.87
CA SER A 95 -12.26 -13.59 -1.33
C SER A 95 -12.89 -12.90 -0.12
N LEU A 96 -12.08 -12.51 0.86
CA LEU A 96 -12.50 -11.82 2.08
C LEU A 96 -13.18 -10.49 1.77
N ILE A 97 -12.57 -9.64 0.94
CA ILE A 97 -13.13 -8.33 0.55
C ILE A 97 -14.48 -8.52 -0.16
N LYS A 98 -14.57 -9.47 -1.09
CA LYS A 98 -15.80 -9.71 -1.85
C LYS A 98 -16.91 -10.30 -0.97
N GLY A 99 -16.58 -11.24 -0.08
CA GLY A 99 -17.52 -11.83 0.88
C GLY A 99 -18.00 -10.83 1.92
N PHE A 100 -17.13 -9.91 2.34
CA PHE A 100 -17.49 -8.81 3.23
C PHE A 100 -18.46 -7.83 2.55
N PHE A 101 -18.11 -7.34 1.37
CA PHE A 101 -18.95 -6.36 0.65
C PHE A 101 -20.17 -6.96 -0.06
N SER A 102 -20.34 -8.29 -0.05
CA SER A 102 -21.61 -8.90 -0.44
C SER A 102 -22.64 -8.83 0.69
N ARG A 103 -22.19 -8.85 1.95
CA ARG A 103 -23.04 -8.74 3.14
C ARG A 103 -23.23 -7.28 3.56
N ILE A 104 -22.19 -6.47 3.45
CA ILE A 104 -22.18 -5.08 3.90
C ILE A 104 -22.16 -4.13 2.70
N GLN A 105 -23.12 -3.21 2.64
CA GLN A 105 -23.17 -2.22 1.54
C GLN A 105 -22.03 -1.21 1.62
N ARG A 106 -21.71 -0.72 2.82
CA ARG A 106 -20.67 0.27 3.11
C ARG A 106 -20.12 -0.01 4.50
N CYS A 107 -18.81 0.09 4.65
CA CYS A 107 -18.15 -0.05 5.94
C CYS A 107 -18.05 1.30 6.63
N GLU A 108 -18.57 1.37 7.85
CA GLU A 108 -18.73 2.59 8.64
C GLU A 108 -17.95 2.55 9.96
N SER A 109 -17.59 1.35 10.45
CA SER A 109 -16.87 1.18 11.70
C SER A 109 -15.96 -0.05 11.66
N GLU A 110 -14.91 -0.05 12.48
CA GLU A 110 -14.01 -1.20 12.61
C GLU A 110 -14.73 -2.45 13.14
N THR A 111 -15.87 -2.26 13.83
CA THR A 111 -16.72 -3.35 14.29
C THR A 111 -17.27 -4.19 13.14
N ASP A 112 -17.41 -3.61 11.95
CA ASP A 112 -17.97 -4.29 10.79
C ASP A 112 -17.13 -5.49 10.39
N TRP A 113 -15.80 -5.43 10.47
CA TRP A 113 -14.93 -6.54 10.05
C TRP A 113 -14.39 -7.39 11.20
N ARG A 114 -14.77 -7.12 12.46
CA ARG A 114 -14.28 -7.91 13.61
C ARG A 114 -14.65 -9.39 13.52
N HIS A 115 -15.79 -9.71 12.90
CA HIS A 115 -16.26 -11.09 12.75
C HIS A 115 -15.47 -11.90 11.69
N LEU A 116 -14.77 -11.23 10.76
CA LEU A 116 -13.94 -11.92 9.77
C LEU A 116 -12.79 -12.71 10.42
N LYS A 117 -12.34 -12.32 11.61
CA LYS A 117 -11.26 -13.02 12.34
C LYS A 117 -11.69 -14.38 12.92
N VAL A 118 -12.99 -14.60 13.11
CA VAL A 118 -13.51 -15.78 13.82
C VAL A 118 -13.84 -16.92 12.88
N GLU A 119 -14.13 -16.63 11.61
CA GLU A 119 -14.59 -17.61 10.61
C GLU A 119 -13.43 -18.35 9.91
N GLU A 120 -12.17 -17.92 10.11
CA GLU A 120 -10.96 -18.56 9.58
C GLU A 120 -10.24 -19.43 10.65
N ARG A 121 -10.98 -20.32 11.32
CA ARG A 121 -10.42 -21.37 12.19
C ARG A 121 -11.01 -22.73 11.91
#